data_AF-A0A0W0SBX5-F1
#
_entry.id   AF-A0A0W0SBX5-F1
#
_cell.length_a   1.000
_cell.length_b   1.000
_cell.length_c   1.000
_cell.angle_alpha   90.00
_cell.angle_beta   90.00
_cell.angle_gamma   90.00
#
_symmetry.space_group_name_H-M   'P 1'
#
loop_
_entity.id
_entity.type
_entity.pdbx_description
1 polymer ?
#
loop_
_entity_poly.entity_id
_entity_poly.type
_entity_poly.pdbx_seq_one_letter_code
_entity_poly.pdbx_strand_id
1 'polypeptide(L)'
;MARQLGKKNCNRLYDALHPLINEKSLFTPEPSSRWSTLFFTDTSPTTPEGIEQISELMLSPTSGKDNLVRLEKILQIVLDRPIADETRSEATNSVYGRLRSLLKAQEEQISFAGLVDRTVEEWNSLFNKSKQSHHSESLFHH
;
A
#
# COMPACT_ATOMS: atom_id res chain seq x y z
N MET A 1 -12.09 -12.16 -8.26
CA MET A 1 -10.67 -11.80 -8.06
C MET A 1 -9.95 -12.67 -7.02
N ALA A 2 -10.19 -12.50 -5.72
CA ALA A 2 -9.41 -13.16 -4.67
C ALA A 2 -9.48 -14.70 -4.71
N ARG A 3 -10.61 -15.27 -5.17
CA ARG A 3 -10.75 -16.72 -5.44
C ARG A 3 -9.89 -17.22 -6.61
N GLN A 4 -9.66 -16.40 -7.64
CA GLN A 4 -8.82 -16.75 -8.80
C GLN A 4 -7.32 -16.57 -8.52
N LEU A 5 -6.95 -15.57 -7.71
CA LEU A 5 -5.59 -15.45 -7.16
C LEU A 5 -5.21 -16.72 -6.37
N GLY A 6 -6.19 -17.32 -5.69
CA GLY A 6 -5.99 -18.47 -4.85
C GLY A 6 -5.37 -18.10 -3.51
N LYS A 7 -5.59 -18.95 -2.51
CA LYS A 7 -5.17 -18.70 -1.12
C LYS A 7 -3.67 -18.43 -0.97
N LYS A 8 -2.84 -19.16 -1.73
CA LYS A 8 -1.37 -19.02 -1.69
C LYS A 8 -0.91 -17.62 -2.09
N ASN A 9 -1.42 -17.08 -3.19
CA ASN A 9 -1.03 -15.75 -3.65
C ASN A 9 -1.64 -14.65 -2.78
N CYS A 10 -2.86 -14.86 -2.29
CA CYS A 10 -3.48 -13.96 -1.32
C CYS A 10 -2.63 -13.82 -0.05
N ASN A 11 -2.13 -14.94 0.49
CA ASN A 11 -1.22 -14.90 1.64
C ASN A 11 0.07 -14.15 1.31
N ARG A 12 0.72 -14.45 0.19
CA ARG A 12 1.97 -13.78 -0.20
C ARG A 12 1.81 -12.26 -0.34
N LEU A 13 0.72 -11.80 -0.96
CA LEU A 13 0.42 -10.37 -1.08
C LEU A 13 0.17 -9.75 0.30
N TYR A 14 -0.60 -10.43 1.15
CA TYR A 14 -0.88 -9.96 2.51
C TYR A 14 0.39 -9.87 3.36
N ASP A 15 1.23 -10.90 3.32
CA ASP A 15 2.48 -11.02 4.08
C ASP A 15 3.51 -9.96 3.64
N ALA A 16 3.50 -9.54 2.37
CA ALA A 16 4.34 -8.46 1.87
C ALA A 16 3.77 -7.06 2.17
N LEU A 17 2.44 -6.91 2.10
CA LEU A 17 1.77 -5.63 2.36
C LEU A 17 1.79 -5.27 3.85
N HIS A 18 1.64 -6.26 4.74
CA HIS A 18 1.54 -6.04 6.18
C HIS A 18 2.75 -5.31 6.79
N PRO A 19 4.01 -5.74 6.56
CA PRO A 19 5.15 -5.00 7.06
C PRO A 19 5.26 -3.62 6.39
N LEU A 20 4.97 -3.52 5.10
CA LEU A 20 5.04 -2.26 4.37
C LEU A 20 4.06 -1.22 4.93
N ILE A 21 2.78 -1.57 5.10
CA ILE A 21 1.73 -0.62 5.55
C ILE A 21 1.97 -0.10 6.97
N ASN A 22 2.73 -0.84 7.78
CA ASN A 22 3.08 -0.46 9.13
C ASN A 22 4.22 0.59 9.17
N GLU A 23 4.99 0.73 8.09
CA GLU A 23 5.98 1.80 7.91
C GLU A 23 5.30 3.08 7.41
N LYS A 24 4.50 3.73 8.29
CA LYS A 24 3.69 4.91 7.95
C LYS A 24 4.47 6.08 7.32
N SER A 25 5.76 6.20 7.64
CA SER A 25 6.67 7.20 7.06
C SER A 25 6.71 7.13 5.53
N LEU A 26 6.66 5.93 4.95
CA LEU A 26 6.70 5.72 3.50
C LEU A 26 5.46 6.25 2.76
N PHE A 27 4.35 6.45 3.48
CA PHE A 27 3.09 6.90 2.90
C PHE A 27 2.83 8.38 3.10
N THR A 28 3.68 9.04 3.88
CA THR A 28 3.56 10.47 4.15
C THR A 28 4.01 11.25 2.90
N PRO A 29 3.14 12.09 2.30
CA PRO A 29 3.52 12.92 1.16
C PRO A 29 4.67 13.87 1.48
N GLU A 30 5.54 14.15 0.50
CA GLU A 30 6.51 15.23 0.63
C GLU A 30 5.77 16.57 0.77
N PRO A 31 6.21 17.47 1.65
CA PRO A 31 5.57 18.77 1.82
C PRO A 31 5.65 19.57 0.51
N SER A 32 4.51 19.74 -0.14
CA SER A 32 4.41 20.49 -1.40
C SER A 32 4.24 21.99 -1.13
N SER A 33 4.93 22.83 -1.91
CA SER A 33 4.80 24.30 -1.87
C SER A 33 3.46 24.83 -2.42
N ARG A 34 2.52 23.95 -2.77
CA ARG A 34 1.27 24.29 -3.48
C ARG A 34 0.15 24.83 -2.57
N TRP A 35 0.31 24.78 -1.24
CA TRP A 35 -0.67 25.33 -0.30
C TRP A 35 -0.22 26.67 0.28
N SER A 36 -0.81 27.76 -0.21
CA SER A 36 -0.83 29.04 0.51
C SER A 36 -1.97 29.02 1.53
N THR A 37 -1.59 29.27 2.77
CA THR A 37 -2.35 29.09 4.00
C THR A 37 -3.34 30.23 4.24
N LEU A 38 -4.64 29.99 4.10
CA LEU A 38 -5.66 30.81 4.77
C LEU A 38 -6.88 30.04 5.33
N PHE A 39 -7.14 28.79 4.92
CA PHE A 39 -8.37 28.08 5.35
C PHE A 39 -8.21 26.61 5.80
N PHE A 40 -7.01 26.03 5.73
CA PHE A 40 -6.75 24.67 6.19
C PHE A 40 -5.55 24.70 7.15
N THR A 41 -5.82 24.72 8.46
CA THR A 41 -4.82 24.95 9.51
C THR A 41 -4.11 23.70 10.02
N ASP A 42 -4.37 22.53 9.46
CA ASP A 42 -3.64 21.29 9.78
C ASP A 42 -3.08 20.67 8.49
N THR A 43 -1.95 21.18 8.02
CA THR A 43 -1.23 20.65 6.85
C THR A 43 0.11 20.04 7.25
N SER A 44 0.16 19.28 8.35
CA SER A 44 1.19 18.25 8.46
C SER A 44 0.88 17.20 7.40
N PRO A 45 1.83 16.76 6.55
CA PRO A 45 1.55 15.69 5.62
C PRO A 45 1.11 14.45 6.42
N THR A 46 -0.14 14.04 6.22
CA THR A 46 -0.73 12.87 6.88
C THR A 46 -0.76 11.70 5.92
N THR A 47 -0.82 10.50 6.49
CA THR A 47 -1.00 9.28 5.70
C THR A 47 -2.31 9.37 4.91
N PRO A 48 -2.33 9.04 3.60
CA PRO A 48 -3.55 9.08 2.82
C PRO A 48 -4.65 8.21 3.42
N GLU A 49 -5.89 8.71 3.47
CA GLU A 49 -7.03 8.02 4.09
C GLU A 49 -7.22 6.56 3.61
N GLY A 50 -6.96 6.27 2.33
CA GLY A 50 -7.04 4.89 1.83
C GLY A 50 -5.98 3.95 2.41
N ILE A 51 -4.78 4.45 2.71
CA ILE A 51 -3.73 3.69 3.38
C ILE A 51 -4.12 3.44 4.85
N GLU A 52 -4.73 4.43 5.51
CA GLU A 52 -5.25 4.27 6.88
C GLU A 52 -6.35 3.21 6.93
N GLN A 53 -7.33 3.27 6.03
CA GLN A 53 -8.39 2.26 5.92
C GLN A 53 -7.83 0.85 5.66
N ILE A 54 -6.79 0.72 4.83
CA ILE A 54 -6.11 -0.56 4.59
C ILE A 54 -5.42 -1.04 5.88
N SER A 55 -4.71 -0.15 6.59
CA SER A 55 -4.03 -0.47 7.85
C SER A 55 -5.02 -0.95 8.91
N GLU A 56 -6.12 -0.23 9.12
CA GLU A 56 -7.18 -0.61 10.05
C GLU A 56 -7.78 -1.98 9.72
N LEU A 57 -7.98 -2.25 8.43
CA LEU A 57 -8.52 -3.52 7.97
C LEU A 57 -7.59 -4.70 8.30
N MET A 58 -6.28 -4.48 8.19
CA MET A 58 -5.24 -5.48 8.51
C MET A 58 -5.08 -5.69 10.01
N LEU A 59 -5.23 -4.62 10.82
CA LEU A 59 -5.19 -4.69 12.29
C LEU A 59 -6.46 -5.32 12.88
N SER A 60 -7.60 -5.21 12.19
CA SER A 60 -8.86 -5.70 12.71
C SER A 60 -8.92 -7.24 12.73
N PRO A 61 -9.12 -7.84 13.91
CA PRO A 61 -9.28 -9.29 14.05
C PRO A 61 -10.62 -9.79 13.48
N THR A 62 -11.59 -8.88 13.27
CA THR A 62 -12.94 -9.18 12.76
C THR A 62 -13.09 -9.04 11.25
N SER A 63 -12.07 -8.53 10.54
CA SER A 63 -12.10 -8.30 9.08
C SER A 63 -12.26 -9.55 8.20
N GLY A 64 -12.22 -10.74 8.81
CA GLY A 64 -12.40 -12.04 8.16
C GLY A 64 -11.34 -13.03 8.63
N LYS A 65 -11.69 -14.31 8.77
CA LYS A 65 -10.73 -15.35 9.18
C LYS A 65 -9.71 -15.69 8.09
N ASP A 66 -9.95 -15.24 6.85
CA ASP A 66 -9.16 -15.56 5.67
C ASP A 66 -8.60 -14.30 5.00
N ASN A 67 -7.32 -14.33 4.65
CA ASN A 67 -6.62 -13.27 3.92
C ASN A 67 -7.26 -12.98 2.55
N LEU A 68 -7.97 -13.95 1.99
CA LEU A 68 -8.78 -13.77 0.79
C LEU A 68 -9.83 -12.66 0.96
N VAL A 69 -10.60 -12.69 2.06
CA VAL A 69 -11.65 -11.70 2.34
C VAL A 69 -11.03 -10.34 2.65
N ARG A 70 -9.90 -10.32 3.35
CA ARG A 70 -9.16 -9.08 3.62
C ARG A 70 -8.70 -8.41 2.34
N LEU A 71 -8.08 -9.16 1.43
CA LEU A 71 -7.64 -8.64 0.15
C LEU A 71 -8.80 -8.16 -0.72
N GLU A 72 -9.94 -8.84 -0.71
CA GLU A 72 -11.11 -8.39 -1.45
C GLU A 72 -11.57 -6.99 -1.00
N LYS A 73 -11.61 -6.75 0.30
CA LYS A 73 -11.94 -5.42 0.85
C LYS A 73 -10.85 -4.38 0.57
N ILE A 74 -9.57 -4.76 0.66
CA ILE A 74 -8.45 -3.87 0.29
C ILE A 74 -8.57 -3.43 -1.17
N LEU A 75 -8.94 -4.34 -2.08
CA LEU A 75 -9.14 -4.01 -3.49
C LEU A 75 -10.30 -3.04 -3.71
N GLN A 76 -11.39 -3.16 -2.94
CA GLN A 76 -12.51 -2.20 -2.97
C GLN A 76 -12.04 -0.80 -2.57
N ILE A 77 -11.28 -0.69 -1.48
CA ILE A 77 -10.70 0.60 -1.03
C ILE A 77 -9.89 1.24 -2.16
N VAL A 78 -9.07 0.45 -2.87
CA VAL A 78 -8.22 0.95 -3.96
C VAL A 78 -9.02 1.36 -5.21
N LEU A 79 -10.13 0.68 -5.50
CA LEU A 79 -11.03 1.05 -6.60
C LEU A 79 -11.66 2.42 -6.39
N ASP A 80 -11.99 2.76 -5.14
CA ASP A 80 -12.60 4.04 -4.79
C ASP A 80 -11.60 5.22 -4.81
N ARG A 81 -10.31 4.96 -5.06
CA ARG A 81 -9.28 6.02 -5.10
C ARG A 81 -9.07 6.58 -6.51
N PRO A 82 -8.65 7.86 -6.64
CA PRO A 82 -8.28 8.42 -7.93
C PRO A 82 -7.11 7.67 -8.59
N ILE A 83 -7.12 7.60 -9.93
CA ILE A 83 -6.11 6.87 -10.70
C ILE A 83 -4.72 7.49 -10.51
N ALA A 84 -4.61 8.79 -10.74
CA ALA A 84 -3.38 9.56 -10.65
C ALA A 84 -3.52 10.68 -9.63
N ASP A 85 -2.42 10.93 -8.90
CA ASP A 85 -2.30 12.00 -7.93
C ASP A 85 -0.79 12.20 -7.69
N GLU A 86 -0.29 13.35 -8.13
CA GLU A 86 1.14 13.69 -8.10
C GLU A 86 1.67 13.89 -6.67
N THR A 87 0.79 14.06 -5.69
CA THR A 87 1.18 14.31 -4.30
C THR A 87 1.48 13.02 -3.54
N ARG A 88 1.16 11.86 -4.13
CA ARG A 88 1.36 10.56 -3.48
C ARG A 88 2.82 10.17 -3.44
N SER A 89 3.23 9.59 -2.30
CA SER A 89 4.53 8.95 -2.18
C SER A 89 4.70 7.77 -3.13
N GLU A 90 5.94 7.36 -3.35
CA GLU A 90 6.29 6.17 -4.14
C GLU A 90 5.57 4.92 -3.62
N ALA A 91 5.56 4.70 -2.30
CA ALA A 91 4.91 3.54 -1.70
C ALA A 91 3.37 3.57 -1.88
N THR A 92 2.75 4.75 -1.77
CA THR A 92 1.30 4.90 -2.02
C THR A 92 0.96 4.56 -3.47
N ASN A 93 1.76 5.06 -4.42
CA ASN A 93 1.58 4.78 -5.84
C ASN A 93 1.82 3.30 -6.16
N SER A 94 2.81 2.66 -5.54
CA SER A 94 3.06 1.23 -5.65
C SER A 94 1.86 0.40 -5.18
N VAL A 95 1.36 0.65 -3.96
CA VAL A 95 0.23 -0.12 -3.38
C VAL A 95 -1.01 0.01 -4.26
N TYR A 96 -1.44 1.22 -4.59
CA TYR A 96 -2.63 1.43 -5.41
C TYR A 96 -2.45 0.93 -6.85
N GLY A 97 -1.30 1.19 -7.47
CA GLY A 97 -1.02 0.81 -8.84
C GLY A 97 -0.98 -0.71 -9.03
N ARG A 98 -0.29 -1.43 -8.13
CA ARG A 98 -0.16 -2.89 -8.20
C ARG A 98 -1.49 -3.59 -7.94
N LEU A 99 -2.24 -3.14 -6.94
CA LEU A 99 -3.58 -3.68 -6.65
C LEU A 99 -4.56 -3.47 -7.82
N ARG A 100 -4.53 -2.30 -8.48
CA ARG A 100 -5.31 -2.07 -9.71
C ARG A 100 -4.85 -2.93 -10.89
N SER A 101 -3.55 -3.15 -11.01
CA SER A 101 -2.99 -3.98 -12.08
C SER A 101 -3.46 -5.43 -11.96
N LEU A 102 -3.60 -5.93 -10.73
CA LEU A 102 -4.19 -7.24 -10.48
C LEU A 102 -5.68 -7.28 -10.85
N LEU A 103 -6.44 -6.19 -10.65
CA LEU A 103 -7.85 -6.12 -11.10
C LEU A 103 -7.95 -6.16 -12.62
N LYS A 104 -7.14 -5.37 -13.33
CA LYS A 104 -7.11 -5.37 -14.81
C LYS A 104 -6.68 -6.71 -15.40
N ALA A 105 -5.69 -7.37 -14.80
CA ALA A 105 -5.25 -8.69 -15.24
C ALA A 105 -6.37 -9.74 -15.18
N GLN A 106 -7.33 -9.57 -14.26
CA GLN A 106 -8.53 -10.41 -14.21
C GLN A 106 -9.44 -10.17 -15.42
N GLU A 107 -9.68 -8.91 -15.77
CA GLU A 107 -10.51 -8.52 -16.91
C GLU A 107 -9.90 -9.03 -18.24
N GLU A 108 -8.57 -8.96 -18.34
CA GLU A 108 -7.80 -9.34 -19.53
C GLU A 108 -7.35 -10.83 -19.55
N GLN A 109 -7.74 -11.63 -18.53
CA GLN A 109 -7.36 -13.05 -18.37
C GLN A 109 -5.84 -13.32 -18.41
N ILE A 110 -5.04 -12.38 -17.90
CA ILE A 110 -3.59 -12.50 -17.83
C ILE A 110 -3.18 -13.34 -16.61
N SER A 111 -2.10 -14.12 -16.74
CA SER A 111 -1.57 -14.93 -15.64
C SER A 111 -1.15 -14.07 -14.43
N PHE A 112 -1.75 -14.35 -13.28
CA PHE A 112 -1.49 -13.64 -12.02
C PHE A 112 -0.10 -13.91 -11.44
N ALA A 113 0.52 -15.05 -11.74
CA ALA A 113 1.73 -15.50 -11.04
C ALA A 113 2.87 -14.46 -11.15
N GLY A 114 3.17 -14.00 -12.37
CA GLY A 114 4.22 -13.00 -12.60
C GLY A 114 3.91 -11.62 -12.03
N LEU A 115 2.63 -11.25 -11.92
CA LEU A 115 2.22 -9.98 -11.33
C LEU A 115 2.34 -10.01 -9.80
N VAL A 116 1.96 -11.12 -9.18
CA VAL A 116 2.11 -11.34 -7.74
C VAL A 116 3.59 -11.33 -7.36
N ASP A 117 4.44 -12.04 -8.10
CA ASP A 117 5.87 -12.09 -7.82
C ASP A 117 6.51 -10.69 -7.85
N ARG A 118 6.26 -9.92 -8.91
CA ARG A 118 6.76 -8.53 -9.01
C ARG A 118 6.23 -7.63 -7.91
N THR A 119 4.95 -7.78 -7.57
CA THR A 119 4.32 -6.96 -6.51
C THR A 119 4.95 -7.24 -5.15
N VAL A 120 5.14 -8.52 -4.81
CA VAL A 120 5.77 -8.94 -3.56
C VAL A 120 7.23 -8.48 -3.50
N GLU A 121 7.98 -8.62 -4.58
CA GLU A 121 9.37 -8.17 -4.66
C GLU A 121 9.49 -6.65 -4.47
N GLU A 122 8.64 -5.87 -5.12
CA GLU A 122 8.63 -4.42 -5.00
C GLU A 122 8.30 -3.96 -3.59
N TRP A 123 7.24 -4.52 -2.97
CA TRP A 123 6.85 -4.15 -1.61
C TRP A 123 7.91 -4.53 -0.57
N ASN A 124 8.52 -5.72 -0.71
CA ASN A 124 9.64 -6.11 0.15
C ASN A 124 10.86 -5.20 -0.04
N SER A 125 11.13 -4.77 -1.28
CA SER A 125 12.21 -3.83 -1.58
C SER A 125 11.98 -2.46 -0.93
N LEU A 126 10.77 -1.91 -1.04
CA LEU A 126 10.39 -0.65 -0.40
C LEU A 126 10.53 -0.74 1.13
N PHE A 127 10.05 -1.83 1.73
CA PHE A 127 10.18 -2.07 3.16
C PHE A 127 11.65 -2.18 3.60
N ASN A 128 12.46 -2.96 2.89
CA ASN A 128 13.87 -3.14 3.21
C ASN A 128 14.67 -1.84 3.08
N LYS A 129 14.39 -1.03 2.05
CA LYS A 129 14.98 0.31 1.89
C LYS A 129 14.63 1.20 3.08
N SER A 130 13.37 1.22 3.51
CA SER A 130 12.94 1.97 4.70
C SER A 130 13.72 1.58 5.95
N LYS A 131 13.88 0.28 6.20
CA LYS A 131 14.66 -0.22 7.34
C LYS A 131 16.12 0.21 7.28
N GLN A 132 16.75 0.16 6.11
CA GLN A 132 18.14 0.56 5.94
C GLN A 132 18.34 2.06 6.19
N SER A 133 17.44 2.90 5.67
CA SER A 133 17.45 4.34 5.91
C SER A 133 17.32 4.67 7.40
N HIS A 134 16.34 4.07 8.10
CA HIS A 134 16.16 4.27 9.54
C HIS A 134 17.35 3.79 10.39
N HIS A 135 17.97 2.65 10.01
CA HIS A 135 19.19 2.19 10.68
C HIS A 135 20.38 3.11 10.45
N SER A 136 20.53 3.67 9.25
CA SER A 136 21.59 4.61 8.96
C SER A 136 21.42 5.92 9.73
N GLU A 137 20.22 6.49 9.78
CA GLU A 137 19.93 7.71 10.55
C GLU A 137 20.17 7.52 12.05
N SER A 138 19.79 6.36 12.60
CA SER A 138 20.03 6.04 14.02
C SER A 138 21.52 5.96 14.37
N LEU A 139 22.40 5.63 13.42
CA LEU A 139 23.85 5.56 13.63
C LEU A 139 24.53 6.93 13.58
N PHE A 140 23.91 7.92 12.92
CA PHE A 140 24.44 9.30 12.85
C PHE A 140 24.05 10.17 14.05
N HIS A 141 23.15 9.70 14.91
CA HIS A 141 22.69 10.42 16.11
C HIS A 141 23.33 9.95 17.43
N HIS A 142 24.43 9.19 17.36
CA HIS A 142 25.16 8.69 18.54
C HIS A 142 26.59 9.22 18.64
#